data_AF-A0AB34HBQ2-F1
#
_entry.id   AF-A0AB34HBQ2-F1
#
_cell.length_a   1.000
_cell.length_b   1.000
_cell.length_c   1.000
_cell.angle_alpha   90.00
_cell.angle_beta   90.00
_cell.angle_gamma   90.00
#
_symmetry.space_group_name_H-M   'P 1'
#
loop_
_entity.id
_entity.type
_entity.pdbx_description
1 polymer ?
#
loop_
_entity_poly.entity_id
_entity_poly.type
_entity_poly.pdbx_seq_one_letter_code
_entity_poly.pdbx_strand_id
1 'polypeptide(L)'
;MAELRPSGAPGPTAPPAPGPTAPPAFASLFPPGLHAIYGECRRLYPDQPNPLQVTAIVKYWLGGPDPLDYVSMYRNVGSPSANIPEHWHYISFGLSDLYGDNRVHE
;
A
#
# COMPACT_ATOMS: atom_id res chain seq x y z
N MET A 1 75.37 -8.75 -5.19
CA MET A 1 74.81 -8.21 -3.93
C MET A 1 73.30 -8.33 -4.01
N ALA A 2 72.71 -8.85 -2.95
CA ALA A 2 71.32 -9.24 -2.83
C ALA A 2 70.45 -8.03 -2.45
N GLU A 3 69.24 -7.94 -2.99
CA GLU A 3 68.13 -7.23 -2.35
C GLU A 3 66.85 -8.04 -2.54
N LEU A 4 66.39 -8.60 -1.41
CA LEU A 4 65.07 -9.22 -1.26
C LEU A 4 64.01 -8.11 -1.22
N ARG A 5 62.89 -8.29 -1.94
CA ARG A 5 61.62 -7.64 -1.63
C ARG A 5 60.48 -8.66 -1.61
N PRO A 6 59.54 -8.57 -0.65
CA PRO A 6 58.66 -9.68 -0.30
C PRO A 6 57.43 -9.77 -1.22
N SER A 7 57.08 -11.00 -1.58
CA SER A 7 55.84 -11.35 -2.25
C SER A 7 54.68 -11.24 -1.26
N GLY A 8 53.80 -10.25 -1.44
CA GLY A 8 52.56 -10.12 -0.68
C GLY A 8 51.47 -10.99 -1.29
N ALA A 9 51.13 -12.10 -0.64
CA ALA A 9 49.95 -12.88 -0.98
C ALA A 9 48.67 -12.17 -0.47
N PRO A 10 47.58 -12.15 -1.24
CA PRO A 10 46.29 -11.66 -0.74
C PRO A 10 45.68 -12.70 0.19
N GLY A 11 45.37 -12.31 1.43
CA GLY A 11 44.63 -13.13 2.38
C GLY A 11 43.17 -13.36 1.95
N PRO A 12 42.51 -14.40 2.48
CA PRO A 12 41.13 -14.73 2.12
C PRO A 12 40.17 -13.62 2.61
N THR A 13 39.43 -13.02 1.69
CA THR A 13 38.34 -12.09 1.98
C THR A 13 37.21 -12.82 2.70
N ALA A 14 36.88 -12.37 3.91
CA ALA A 14 35.72 -12.85 4.65
C ALA A 14 34.42 -12.58 3.86
N PRO A 15 33.41 -13.47 3.93
CA PRO A 15 32.12 -13.24 3.30
C PRO A 15 31.40 -12.05 3.96
N PRO A 16 30.61 -11.28 3.21
CA PRO A 16 29.83 -10.19 3.78
C PRO A 16 28.79 -10.72 4.76
N ALA A 17 28.59 -10.01 5.86
CA ALA A 17 27.57 -10.34 6.86
C ALA A 17 26.17 -10.33 6.22
N PRO A 18 25.24 -11.21 6.65
CA PRO A 18 23.85 -11.14 6.22
C PRO A 18 23.28 -9.78 6.64
N GLY A 19 22.73 -9.03 5.68
CA GLY A 19 21.97 -7.81 5.98
C GLY A 19 20.76 -8.10 6.88
N PRO A 20 20.17 -7.08 7.52
CA PRO A 20 19.02 -7.26 8.38
C PRO A 20 17.88 -7.86 7.56
N THR A 21 17.54 -9.12 7.84
CA THR A 21 16.34 -9.78 7.35
C THR A 21 15.15 -8.91 7.70
N ALA A 22 14.41 -8.45 6.69
CA ALA A 22 13.17 -7.71 6.87
C ALA A 22 12.28 -8.48 7.86
N PRO A 23 11.68 -7.80 8.86
CA PRO A 23 10.76 -8.46 9.77
C PRO A 23 9.65 -9.14 8.97
N PRO A 24 9.14 -10.30 9.42
CA PRO A 24 8.06 -10.98 8.75
C PRO A 24 6.90 -10.00 8.56
N ALA A 25 6.45 -9.84 7.32
CA ALA A 25 5.30 -9.02 7.01
C ALA A 25 4.12 -9.60 7.80
N PHE A 26 3.73 -8.91 8.87
CA PHE A 26 2.44 -9.17 9.48
C PHE A 26 1.42 -9.07 8.36
N ALA A 27 0.71 -10.16 8.08
CA ALA A 27 -0.39 -10.15 7.15
C ALA A 27 -1.30 -9.00 7.58
N SER A 28 -1.43 -7.99 6.73
CA SER A 28 -2.33 -6.88 6.96
C SER A 28 -3.69 -7.47 7.34
N LEU A 29 -4.30 -6.95 8.41
CA LEU A 29 -5.69 -7.28 8.79
C LEU A 29 -6.68 -7.04 7.63
N PHE A 30 -6.26 -6.24 6.66
CA PHE A 30 -7.00 -5.95 5.44
C PHE A 30 -6.43 -6.70 4.23
N PRO A 31 -7.30 -7.11 3.30
CA PRO A 31 -6.90 -7.56 1.97
C PRO A 31 -5.90 -6.60 1.30
N PRO A 32 -4.98 -7.10 0.45
CA PRO A 32 -3.83 -6.31 -0.03
C PRO A 32 -4.25 -5.10 -0.88
N GLY A 33 -5.19 -5.27 -1.81
CA GLY A 33 -5.68 -4.16 -2.64
C GLY A 33 -6.43 -3.13 -1.80
N LEU A 34 -7.25 -3.58 -0.86
CA LEU A 34 -7.94 -2.70 0.09
C LEU A 34 -6.95 -1.91 0.96
N HIS A 35 -5.91 -2.57 1.47
CA HIS A 35 -4.86 -1.93 2.27
C HIS A 35 -4.12 -0.85 1.50
N ALA A 36 -3.76 -1.12 0.24
CA ALA A 36 -3.07 -0.17 -0.62
C ALA A 36 -3.89 1.11 -0.84
N ILE A 37 -5.17 0.97 -1.18
CA ILE A 37 -6.06 2.12 -1.38
C ILE A 37 -6.25 2.91 -0.08
N TYR A 38 -6.44 2.22 1.06
CA TYR A 38 -6.49 2.90 2.36
C TYR A 38 -5.17 3.59 2.73
N GLY A 39 -4.03 3.08 2.28
CA GLY A 39 -2.73 3.75 2.40
C GLY A 39 -2.75 5.11 1.70
N GLU A 40 -3.19 5.16 0.45
CA GLU A 40 -3.28 6.41 -0.31
C GLU A 40 -4.32 7.38 0.26
N CYS A 41 -5.48 6.88 0.70
CA CYS A 41 -6.47 7.70 1.38
C CYS A 41 -5.89 8.36 2.64
N ARG A 42 -5.16 7.61 3.48
CA ARG A 42 -4.50 8.13 4.69
C ARG A 42 -3.38 9.12 4.37
N ARG A 43 -2.69 8.93 3.25
CA ARG A 43 -1.67 9.88 2.78
C ARG A 43 -2.28 11.23 2.40
N LEU A 44 -3.45 11.22 1.76
CA LEU A 44 -4.15 12.44 1.34
C LEU A 44 -4.97 13.09 2.45
N TYR A 45 -5.58 12.29 3.33
CA TYR A 45 -6.48 12.74 4.39
C TYR A 45 -6.06 12.22 5.78
N PRO A 46 -4.87 12.59 6.28
CA PRO A 46 -4.36 12.11 7.57
C PRO A 46 -5.23 12.56 8.78
N ASP A 47 -6.01 13.64 8.59
CA ASP A 47 -6.93 14.23 9.56
C ASP A 47 -8.28 13.51 9.64
N GLN A 48 -8.60 12.65 8.66
CA GLN A 48 -9.89 11.95 8.57
C GLN A 48 -9.68 10.42 8.61
N PRO A 49 -9.23 9.85 9.75
CA PRO A 49 -8.91 8.42 9.85
C PRO A 49 -10.14 7.49 9.72
N ASN A 50 -11.34 8.04 9.87
CA ASN A 50 -12.60 7.30 9.77
C ASN A 50 -13.62 8.13 8.97
N PRO A 51 -13.51 8.19 7.62
CA PRO A 51 -14.47 8.90 6.79
C PRO A 51 -15.86 8.25 6.87
N LEU A 52 -16.89 8.98 6.44
CA LEU A 52 -18.16 8.33 6.15
C LEU A 52 -17.94 7.31 5.03
N GLN A 53 -18.40 6.07 5.24
CA GLN A 53 -18.26 5.00 4.28
C GLN A 53 -19.58 4.27 4.11
N VAL A 54 -20.02 4.16 2.86
CA VAL A 54 -21.14 3.31 2.47
C VAL A 54 -20.58 1.94 2.10
N THR A 55 -21.24 0.87 2.55
CA THR A 55 -20.88 -0.51 2.23
C THR A 55 -22.05 -1.21 1.57
N ALA A 56 -21.78 -2.00 0.53
CA ALA A 56 -22.74 -3.00 0.07
C ALA A 56 -22.98 -4.01 1.21
N ILE A 57 -24.24 -4.17 1.62
CA ILE A 57 -24.62 -5.10 2.69
C ILE A 57 -24.46 -6.54 2.19
N VAL A 58 -24.95 -6.81 0.97
CA VAL A 58 -24.72 -8.08 0.28
C VAL A 58 -23.59 -7.86 -0.71
N LYS A 59 -22.48 -8.59 -0.53
CA LYS A 59 -21.29 -8.44 -1.37
C LYS A 59 -21.50 -9.01 -2.77
N TYR A 60 -20.80 -8.45 -3.76
CA TYR A 60 -21.00 -8.80 -5.16
C TYR A 60 -20.73 -10.28 -5.46
N TRP A 61 -19.64 -10.84 -4.92
CA TRP A 61 -19.31 -12.27 -5.05
C TRP A 61 -20.29 -13.20 -4.34
N LEU A 62 -21.22 -12.67 -3.53
CA LEU A 62 -22.33 -13.41 -2.93
C LEU A 62 -23.66 -13.20 -3.68
N GLY A 63 -23.61 -12.64 -4.90
CA GLY A 63 -24.79 -12.35 -5.72
C GLY A 63 -25.48 -11.03 -5.38
N GLY A 64 -24.83 -10.14 -4.63
CA GLY A 64 -25.33 -8.79 -4.39
C GLY A 64 -25.40 -7.96 -5.68
N PRO A 65 -26.32 -6.97 -5.77
CA PRO A 65 -26.48 -6.17 -6.98
C PRO A 65 -25.38 -5.11 -7.16
N ASP A 66 -24.72 -4.71 -6.06
CA ASP A 66 -23.77 -3.61 -6.04
C ASP A 66 -22.34 -4.14 -6.23
N PRO A 67 -21.62 -3.76 -7.30
CA PRO A 67 -20.25 -4.22 -7.55
C PRO A 67 -19.19 -3.50 -6.71
N LEU A 68 -19.57 -2.41 -6.04
CA LEU A 68 -18.70 -1.65 -5.16
C LEU A 68 -18.90 -2.11 -3.72
N ASP A 69 -17.88 -2.72 -3.13
CA ASP A 69 -17.94 -3.15 -1.75
C ASP A 69 -18.05 -1.98 -0.79
N TYR A 70 -17.33 -0.90 -1.10
CA TYR A 70 -17.25 0.30 -0.29
C TYR A 70 -17.19 1.55 -1.16
N VAL A 71 -17.72 2.65 -0.63
CA VAL A 71 -17.48 4.01 -1.11
C VAL A 71 -17.16 4.89 0.09
N SER A 72 -15.93 5.38 0.16
CA SER A 72 -15.51 6.33 1.20
C SER A 72 -15.71 7.77 0.72
N MET A 73 -16.16 8.64 1.62
CA MET A 73 -16.51 10.03 1.34
C MET A 73 -15.67 10.94 2.25
N TYR A 74 -14.76 11.70 1.65
CA TYR A 74 -13.87 12.61 2.36
C TYR A 74 -14.24 14.06 2.07
N ARG A 75 -14.03 14.91 3.08
CA ARG A 75 -14.06 16.37 2.88
C ARG A 75 -12.70 16.83 2.36
N ASN A 76 -12.68 17.46 1.20
CA ASN A 76 -11.48 18.07 0.65
C ASN A 76 -11.62 19.60 0.70
N VAL A 77 -10.77 20.26 1.50
CA VAL A 77 -10.78 21.73 1.67
C VAL A 77 -10.39 22.48 0.39
N GLY A 78 -9.86 21.78 -0.62
CA GLY A 78 -9.41 22.39 -1.86
C GLY A 78 -8.09 23.16 -1.69
N SER A 79 -7.86 24.12 -2.59
CA SER A 79 -6.69 24.98 -2.58
C SER A 79 -7.03 26.29 -3.28
N PRO A 80 -7.30 27.38 -2.52
CA PRO A 80 -7.64 28.67 -3.10
C PRO A 80 -6.56 29.22 -4.03
N SER A 81 -5.27 29.00 -3.70
CA SER A 81 -4.14 29.42 -4.53
C SER A 81 -4.07 28.70 -5.88
N ALA A 82 -4.62 27.49 -5.96
CA ALA A 82 -4.76 26.72 -7.20
C ALA A 82 -6.15 26.89 -7.85
N ASN A 83 -7.00 27.77 -7.31
CA ASN A 83 -8.40 27.94 -7.72
C ASN A 83 -9.21 26.63 -7.66
N ILE A 84 -8.97 25.80 -6.64
CA ILE A 84 -9.72 24.57 -6.37
C ILE A 84 -10.65 24.83 -5.17
N PRO A 85 -11.99 24.81 -5.36
CA PRO A 85 -12.92 25.01 -4.27
C PRO A 85 -12.96 23.80 -3.32
N GLU A 86 -13.51 24.01 -2.13
CA GLU A 86 -13.88 22.92 -1.23
C GLU A 86 -14.90 21.99 -1.90
N HIS A 87 -14.73 20.68 -1.73
CA HIS A 87 -15.58 19.67 -2.35
C HIS A 87 -15.56 18.33 -1.58
N TRP A 88 -16.51 17.46 -1.92
CA TRP A 88 -16.52 16.07 -1.46
C TRP A 88 -15.75 15.18 -2.43
N HIS A 89 -14.86 14.34 -1.90
CA HIS A 89 -14.10 13.37 -2.68
C HIS A 89 -14.58 11.95 -2.37
N TYR A 90 -15.09 11.28 -3.39
CA TYR A 90 -15.65 9.93 -3.31
C TYR A 90 -14.65 8.94 -3.86
N ILE A 91 -14.34 7.90 -3.08
CA ILE A 91 -13.37 6.87 -3.45
C ILE A 91 -14.08 5.53 -3.39
N SER A 92 -14.17 4.84 -4.54
CA SER A 92 -14.80 3.54 -4.67
C SER A 92 -13.80 2.40 -4.45
N PHE A 93 -14.31 1.28 -3.96
CA PHE A 93 -13.56 0.04 -3.73
C PHE A 93 -14.39 -1.10 -4.32
N GLY A 94 -13.84 -1.85 -5.28
CA GLY A 94 -14.50 -3.02 -5.85
C GLY A 94 -14.24 -3.20 -7.34
N LEU A 95 -13.98 -2.11 -8.08
CA LEU A 95 -13.59 -2.20 -9.50
C LEU A 95 -12.17 -2.77 -9.69
N SER A 96 -11.26 -2.47 -8.77
CA SER A 96 -9.95 -3.09 -8.69
C SER A 96 -10.01 -4.39 -7.89
N ASP A 97 -9.02 -5.25 -8.08
CA ASP A 97 -8.85 -6.44 -7.24
C ASP A 97 -8.47 -6.05 -5.82
N LEU A 98 -9.45 -6.14 -4.91
CA LEU A 98 -9.26 -5.83 -3.50
C LEU A 98 -8.63 -7.00 -2.75
N TYR A 99 -8.90 -8.24 -3.18
CA TYR A 99 -8.72 -9.45 -2.38
C TYR A 99 -7.57 -10.34 -2.83
N GLY A 100 -7.28 -10.43 -4.13
CA GLY A 100 -6.18 -11.25 -4.65
C GLY A 100 -6.46 -12.75 -4.65
N ASP A 101 -7.73 -13.16 -4.67
CA ASP A 101 -8.13 -14.57 -4.52
C ASP A 101 -9.21 -15.02 -5.51
N ASN A 102 -9.35 -14.32 -6.64
CA ASN A 102 -10.25 -14.67 -7.74
C ASN A 102 -11.75 -14.69 -7.38
N ARG A 103 -12.15 -14.10 -6.25
CA ARG A 103 -13.57 -14.06 -5.86
C ARG A 103 -14.45 -13.16 -6.75
N VAL A 104 -13.83 -12.19 -7.43
CA VAL A 104 -14.49 -11.28 -8.39
C VAL A 104 -13.64 -11.08 -9.64
N HIS A 105 -12.34 -10.85 -9.48
CA HIS A 105 -11.41 -10.50 -10.56
C HIS A 105 -10.37 -11.61 -10.76
N GLU A 106 -10.08 -11.98 -12.01
CA GLU A 106 -9.13 -13.04 -12.43
C GLU A 106 -7.79 -12.48 -12.94
#